data_AF-A0A916FHG9-F1
#
_entry.id   AF-A0A916FHG9-F1
#
_cell.length_a   1.000
_cell.length_b   1.000
_cell.length_c   1.000
_cell.angle_alpha   90.00
_cell.angle_beta   90.00
_cell.angle_gamma   90.00
#
_symmetry.space_group_name_H-M   'P 1'
#
loop_
_entity.id
_entity.type
_entity.pdbx_description
1 polymer ?
#
loop_
_entity_poly.entity_id
_entity_poly.type
_entity_poly.pdbx_seq_one_letter_code
_entity_poly.pdbx_strand_id
1 'polypeptide(L)'
;MLDDALRNGPTWYDNYGLSGLQYGGPQVFTAIQAYLEREPQTEVWLFPTWLNGAEMLKRYFTPNDPRVHLFEFDRFLAGKFDLTAQTLLVMDHASYQRLIESGSFIDVQIAQTIPLPNGLPGYHLLTARYSPDSSRAITSRASTSRSR
;
A
#
# COMPACT_ATOMS: atom_id res chain seq x y z
N MET A 1 -9.42 -33.29 -1.18
CA MET A 1 -8.09 -32.79 -1.60
C MET A 1 -8.19 -31.52 -2.45
N LEU A 2 -8.95 -31.48 -3.56
CA LEU A 2 -9.11 -30.24 -4.34
C LEU A 2 -9.86 -29.13 -3.58
N ASP A 3 -11.01 -29.44 -2.97
CA ASP A 3 -11.81 -28.45 -2.22
C ASP A 3 -11.03 -27.86 -1.03
N ASP A 4 -10.28 -28.71 -0.33
CA ASP A 4 -9.40 -28.30 0.77
C ASP A 4 -8.25 -27.39 0.28
N ALA A 5 -7.59 -27.75 -0.82
CA ALA A 5 -6.54 -26.92 -1.41
C ALA A 5 -7.06 -25.55 -1.89
N LEU A 6 -8.28 -25.49 -2.43
CA LEU A 6 -8.88 -24.24 -2.89
C LEU A 6 -9.32 -23.33 -1.73
N ARG A 7 -9.83 -23.90 -0.64
CA ARG A 7 -10.37 -23.13 0.49
C ARG A 7 -9.29 -22.79 1.52
N ASN A 8 -8.45 -23.75 1.85
CA ASN A 8 -7.52 -23.67 2.97
C ASN A 8 -6.07 -23.52 2.52
N GLY A 9 -5.74 -23.78 1.25
CA GLY A 9 -4.38 -23.61 0.70
C GLY A 9 -3.75 -22.26 1.02
N PRO A 10 -4.46 -21.12 0.88
CA PRO A 10 -3.93 -19.82 1.25
C PRO A 10 -3.58 -19.70 2.74
N THR A 11 -4.25 -20.44 3.64
CA THR A 11 -4.03 -20.39 5.10
C THR A 11 -2.90 -21.30 5.60
N TRP A 12 -2.26 -22.09 4.73
CA TRP A 12 -1.13 -22.93 5.10
C TRP A 12 0.17 -22.15 5.35
N TYR A 13 0.17 -20.84 5.06
CA TYR A 13 1.30 -19.95 5.27
C TYR A 13 1.00 -18.97 6.41
N ASP A 14 2.02 -18.71 7.23
CA ASP A 14 1.94 -17.72 8.31
C ASP A 14 2.54 -16.36 7.93
N ASN A 15 3.30 -16.31 6.83
CA ASN A 15 3.95 -15.12 6.31
C ASN A 15 3.48 -14.81 4.88
N TYR A 16 2.87 -13.64 4.69
CA TYR A 16 2.33 -13.20 3.41
C TYR A 16 3.11 -12.03 2.77
N GLY A 17 4.31 -11.74 3.29
CA GLY A 17 5.22 -10.72 2.76
C GLY A 17 6.22 -11.26 1.74
N LEU A 18 7.23 -10.46 1.42
CA LEU A 18 8.25 -10.78 0.41
C LEU A 18 8.98 -12.11 0.64
N SER A 19 9.19 -12.49 1.91
CA SER A 19 9.88 -13.72 2.31
C SER A 19 8.95 -14.93 2.46
N GLY A 20 7.66 -14.77 2.19
CA GLY A 20 6.64 -15.81 2.31
C GLY A 20 5.76 -15.92 1.06
N LEU A 21 4.48 -16.22 1.26
CA LEU A 21 3.51 -16.27 0.16
C LEU A 21 3.11 -14.85 -0.23
N GLN A 22 3.51 -14.41 -1.41
CA GLN A 22 3.18 -13.07 -1.93
C GLN A 22 1.72 -13.00 -2.41
N TYR A 23 0.81 -13.05 -1.43
CA TYR A 23 -0.63 -13.00 -1.61
C TYR A 23 -1.12 -11.57 -1.90
N GLY A 24 -2.39 -11.42 -2.28
CA GLY A 24 -3.07 -10.12 -2.26
C GLY A 24 -3.03 -9.33 -3.56
N GLY A 25 -2.20 -9.70 -4.54
CA GLY A 25 -2.13 -9.01 -5.83
C GLY A 25 -3.52 -8.82 -6.48
N PRO A 26 -4.23 -9.91 -6.84
CA PRO A 26 -5.56 -9.81 -7.44
C PRO A 26 -6.56 -9.02 -6.58
N GLN A 27 -6.54 -9.23 -5.26
CA GLN A 27 -7.45 -8.59 -4.30
C GLN A 27 -7.23 -7.07 -4.26
N VAL A 28 -5.97 -6.64 -4.17
CA VAL A 28 -5.59 -5.22 -4.13
C VAL A 28 -5.93 -4.54 -5.44
N PHE A 29 -5.55 -5.11 -6.59
CA PHE A 29 -5.84 -4.48 -7.88
C PHE A 29 -7.35 -4.44 -8.19
N THR A 30 -8.11 -5.47 -7.82
CA THR A 30 -9.58 -5.44 -7.95
C THR A 30 -10.19 -4.32 -7.10
N ALA A 31 -9.70 -4.13 -5.86
CA ALA A 31 -10.16 -3.05 -4.99
C ALA A 31 -9.78 -1.67 -5.54
N ILE A 32 -8.60 -1.52 -6.12
CA ILE A 32 -8.17 -0.29 -6.81
C ILE A 32 -9.13 0.04 -7.97
N GLN A 33 -9.44 -0.94 -8.83
CA GLN A 33 -10.37 -0.74 -9.96
C GLN A 33 -11.75 -0.31 -9.46
N ALA A 34 -12.30 -1.03 -8.48
CA ALA A 34 -13.60 -0.70 -7.90
C ALA A 34 -13.61 0.69 -7.25
N TYR A 35 -12.49 1.16 -6.68
CA TYR A 35 -12.37 2.51 -6.18
C TYR A 35 -12.39 3.55 -7.31
N LEU A 36 -11.58 3.33 -8.36
CA LEU A 36 -11.46 4.22 -9.52
C LEU A 36 -12.74 4.31 -10.36
N GLU A 37 -13.60 3.30 -10.32
CA GLU A 37 -14.94 3.34 -10.93
C GLU A 37 -15.87 4.32 -10.21
N ARG A 38 -15.76 4.41 -8.87
CA ARG A 38 -16.58 5.32 -8.05
C ARG A 38 -16.01 6.73 -8.02
N GLU A 39 -14.68 6.85 -8.02
CA GLU A 39 -13.94 8.12 -7.91
C GLU A 39 -12.97 8.26 -9.10
N PRO A 40 -13.46 8.65 -10.31
CA PRO A 40 -12.65 8.58 -11.53
C PRO A 40 -11.46 9.54 -11.58
N GLN A 41 -11.48 10.60 -10.75
CA GLN A 41 -10.43 11.62 -10.67
C GLN A 41 -9.32 11.27 -9.69
N THR A 42 -9.39 10.10 -9.04
CA THR A 42 -8.38 9.68 -8.06
C THR A 42 -7.09 9.23 -8.73
N GLU A 43 -5.97 9.70 -8.20
CA GLU A 43 -4.64 9.16 -8.47
C GLU A 43 -4.31 8.10 -7.41
N VAL A 44 -3.83 6.94 -7.84
CA VAL A 44 -3.55 5.79 -6.97
C VAL A 44 -2.04 5.63 -6.83
N TRP A 45 -1.55 5.71 -5.60
CA TRP A 45 -0.16 5.48 -5.26
C TRP A 45 -0.05 4.15 -4.53
N LEU A 46 0.40 3.14 -5.26
CA LEU A 46 0.55 1.78 -4.77
C LEU A 46 2.00 1.54 -4.34
N PHE A 47 2.16 1.04 -3.12
CA PHE A 47 3.42 0.71 -2.48
C PHE A 47 3.54 -0.81 -2.31
N PRO A 48 4.06 -1.55 -3.31
CA PRO A 48 4.02 -3.00 -3.36
C PRO A 48 5.16 -3.66 -2.56
N THR A 49 5.36 -3.25 -1.31
CA THR A 49 6.42 -3.73 -0.40
C THR A 49 6.36 -5.23 -0.09
N TRP A 50 5.23 -5.90 -0.36
CA TRP A 50 5.00 -7.30 -0.01
C TRP A 50 5.18 -8.27 -1.19
N LEU A 51 5.37 -7.77 -2.41
CA LEU A 51 5.47 -8.62 -3.59
C LEU A 51 6.59 -8.19 -4.55
N ASN A 52 7.12 -9.18 -5.25
CA ASN A 52 8.00 -9.00 -6.40
C ASN A 52 7.16 -8.89 -7.67
N GLY A 53 7.68 -8.20 -8.68
CA GLY A 53 7.03 -8.14 -9.99
C GLY A 53 5.75 -7.29 -10.04
N ALA A 54 5.61 -6.31 -9.15
CA ALA A 54 4.47 -5.39 -9.09
C ALA A 54 4.11 -4.75 -10.44
N GLU A 55 5.13 -4.40 -11.22
CA GLU A 55 4.97 -3.85 -12.58
C GLU A 55 4.22 -4.82 -13.52
N MET A 56 4.48 -6.13 -13.42
CA MET A 56 3.77 -7.12 -14.22
C MET A 56 2.30 -7.21 -13.80
N LEU A 57 2.03 -7.23 -12.50
CA LEU A 57 0.67 -7.30 -11.98
C LEU A 57 -0.12 -6.03 -12.32
N LYS A 58 0.48 -4.84 -12.19
CA LYS A 58 -0.11 -3.58 -12.64
C LYS A 58 -0.50 -3.65 -14.13
N ARG A 59 0.42 -4.09 -14.99
CA ARG A 59 0.13 -4.23 -16.43
C ARG A 59 -1.02 -5.19 -16.72
N TYR A 60 -1.12 -6.27 -15.96
CA TYR A 60 -2.16 -7.29 -16.16
C TYR A 60 -3.53 -6.82 -15.66
N PHE A 61 -3.61 -6.30 -14.43
CA PHE A 61 -4.90 -5.96 -13.81
C PHE A 61 -5.40 -4.56 -14.16
N THR A 62 -4.51 -3.59 -14.36
CA THR A 62 -4.88 -2.21 -14.71
C THR A 62 -4.20 -1.80 -16.02
N PRO A 63 -4.49 -2.48 -17.14
CA PRO A 63 -3.83 -2.23 -18.41
C PRO A 63 -4.12 -0.81 -18.87
N ASN A 64 -3.06 -0.04 -19.11
CA ASN A 64 -3.12 1.34 -19.62
C ASN A 64 -3.88 2.34 -18.72
N ASP A 65 -4.07 2.07 -17.43
CA ASP A 65 -4.61 3.07 -16.52
C ASP A 65 -3.49 4.02 -16.07
N PRO A 66 -3.48 5.29 -16.53
CA PRO A 66 -2.41 6.22 -16.19
C PRO A 66 -2.49 6.70 -14.73
N ARG A 67 -3.60 6.43 -14.02
CA ARG A 67 -3.82 6.89 -12.65
C ARG A 67 -3.14 6.01 -11.61
N VAL A 68 -2.72 4.79 -11.98
CA VAL A 68 -2.12 3.83 -11.05
C VAL A 68 -0.61 3.92 -11.12
N HIS A 69 0.02 4.42 -10.07
CA HIS A 69 1.46 4.63 -9.96
C HIS A 69 2.07 3.70 -8.94
N LEU A 70 3.23 3.13 -9.26
CA LEU A 70 4.03 2.36 -8.31
C LEU A 70 5.07 3.27 -7.69
N PHE A 71 5.11 3.30 -6.36
CA PHE A 71 6.08 4.05 -5.59
C PHE A 71 6.82 3.17 -4.61
N GLU A 72 8.03 3.62 -4.26
CA GLU A 72 8.86 2.98 -3.25
C GLU A 72 8.55 3.60 -1.88
N PHE A 73 8.14 2.76 -0.93
CA PHE A 73 7.56 3.21 0.32
C PHE A 73 8.54 3.97 1.21
N ASP A 74 9.80 3.53 1.31
CA ASP A 74 10.77 4.16 2.20
C ASP A 74 11.15 5.55 1.66
N ARG A 75 11.29 5.69 0.34
CA ARG A 75 11.44 7.00 -0.31
C ARG A 75 10.23 7.91 -0.11
N PHE A 76 9.00 7.37 -0.18
CA PHE A 76 7.79 8.15 0.13
C PHE A 76 7.79 8.64 1.58
N LEU A 77 8.10 7.76 2.52
CA LEU A 77 8.12 8.06 3.96
C LEU A 77 9.22 9.06 4.34
N ALA A 78 10.35 9.04 3.63
CA ALA A 78 11.46 9.95 3.82
C ALA A 78 11.37 11.24 2.99
N GLY A 79 10.34 11.38 2.14
CA GLY A 79 10.19 12.49 1.21
C GLY A 79 8.94 13.32 1.44
N LYS A 80 8.91 14.48 0.78
CA LYS A 80 7.70 15.32 0.70
C LYS A 80 7.25 15.33 -0.76
N PHE A 81 6.16 14.62 -1.02
CA PHE A 81 5.52 14.56 -2.33
C PHE A 81 4.30 15.48 -2.37
N ASP A 82 3.77 15.76 -3.56
CA ASP A 82 2.56 16.56 -3.70
C ASP A 82 1.33 15.68 -3.45
N LEU A 83 1.07 15.39 -2.17
CA LEU A 83 -0.05 14.55 -1.74
C LEU A 83 -1.33 15.39 -1.73
N THR A 84 -2.27 15.06 -2.62
CA THR A 84 -3.56 15.75 -2.72
C THR A 84 -4.65 14.98 -1.99
N ALA A 85 -5.81 15.63 -1.77
CA ALA A 85 -6.99 14.95 -1.24
C ALA A 85 -7.55 13.87 -2.20
N GLN A 86 -7.18 13.93 -3.48
CA GLN A 86 -7.56 12.97 -4.52
C GLN A 86 -6.53 11.85 -4.70
N THR A 87 -5.57 11.71 -3.78
CA THR A 87 -4.56 10.66 -3.84
C THR A 87 -4.94 9.50 -2.91
N LEU A 88 -5.15 8.32 -3.49
CA LEU A 88 -5.37 7.08 -2.77
C LEU A 88 -4.03 6.37 -2.54
N LEU A 89 -3.65 6.21 -1.27
CA LEU A 89 -2.49 5.44 -0.86
C LEU A 89 -2.89 3.98 -0.67
N VAL A 90 -2.12 3.06 -1.26
CA VAL A 90 -2.38 1.62 -1.18
C VAL A 90 -1.13 0.89 -0.72
N MET A 91 -1.21 0.21 0.41
CA MET A 91 -0.05 -0.43 1.04
C MET A 91 -0.44 -1.65 1.87
N ASP A 92 0.55 -2.47 2.25
CA ASP A 92 0.36 -3.55 3.21
C ASP A 92 0.24 -3.03 4.66
N HIS A 93 -0.20 -3.90 5.57
CA HIS A 93 -0.43 -3.56 6.97
C HIS A 93 0.84 -3.03 7.67
N ALA A 94 2.01 -3.61 7.40
CA ALA A 94 3.24 -3.16 8.05
C ALA A 94 3.64 -1.75 7.60
N SER A 95 3.49 -1.42 6.30
CA SER A 95 3.72 -0.07 5.80
C SER A 95 2.71 0.93 6.36
N TYR A 96 1.44 0.53 6.50
CA TYR A 96 0.43 1.36 7.15
C TYR A 96 0.82 1.71 8.59
N GLN A 97 1.26 0.73 9.39
CA GLN A 97 1.73 0.98 10.76
C GLN A 97 2.91 1.98 10.77
N ARG A 98 3.90 1.78 9.90
CA ARG A 98 5.04 2.70 9.75
C ARG A 98 4.64 4.10 9.32
N LEU A 99 3.60 4.25 8.51
CA LEU A 99 3.04 5.54 8.10
C LEU A 99 2.45 6.28 9.31
N ILE A 100 1.65 5.60 10.14
CA ILE A 100 1.07 6.17 11.35
C ILE A 100 2.15 6.55 12.37
N GLU A 101 3.09 5.64 12.62
CA GLU A 101 4.20 5.84 13.56
C GLU A 101 5.13 7.00 13.16
N SER A 102 5.15 7.38 11.88
CA SER A 102 5.98 8.49 11.40
C SER A 102 5.55 9.85 11.95
N GLY A 103 4.28 9.99 12.37
CA GLY A 103 3.68 11.27 12.77
C GLY A 103 3.67 12.34 11.67
N SER A 104 4.08 12.00 10.44
CA SER A 104 4.20 12.95 9.33
C SER A 104 2.89 13.15 8.58
N PHE A 105 1.89 12.30 8.85
CA PHE A 105 0.58 12.29 8.20
C PHE A 105 -0.54 12.48 9.23
N ILE A 106 -1.57 13.21 8.84
CA ILE A 106 -2.79 13.49 9.60
C ILE A 106 -4.03 13.20 8.75
N ASP A 107 -5.20 13.18 9.39
CA ASP A 107 -6.50 12.89 8.75
C ASP A 107 -6.48 11.61 7.92
N VAL A 108 -5.84 10.57 8.47
CA VAL A 108 -5.79 9.28 7.82
C VAL A 108 -7.18 8.65 7.82
N GLN A 109 -7.74 8.47 6.63
CA GLN A 109 -9.06 7.86 6.43
C GLN A 109 -8.91 6.57 5.65
N ILE A 110 -9.24 5.44 6.28
CA ILE A 110 -9.24 4.14 5.62
C ILE A 110 -10.51 4.03 4.78
N ALA A 111 -10.34 3.98 3.46
CA ALA A 111 -11.41 3.70 2.53
C ALA A 111 -11.78 2.21 2.52
N GLN A 112 -10.78 1.33 2.64
CA GLN A 112 -10.99 -0.11 2.67
C GLN A 112 -9.80 -0.81 3.32
N THR A 113 -10.10 -1.87 4.09
CA THR A 113 -9.11 -2.85 4.56
C THR A 113 -9.40 -4.18 3.87
N ILE A 114 -8.37 -4.79 3.29
CA ILE A 114 -8.43 -6.10 2.66
C ILE A 114 -7.77 -7.11 3.61
N PRO A 115 -8.50 -8.13 4.09
CA PRO A 115 -7.93 -9.13 4.98
C PRO A 115 -7.03 -10.12 4.23
N LEU A 116 -6.03 -10.64 4.94
CA LEU A 116 -5.29 -11.85 4.57
C LEU A 116 -6.18 -13.08 4.71
N PRO A 117 -5.76 -14.25 4.16
CA PRO A 117 -6.54 -15.48 4.29
C PRO A 117 -6.83 -15.90 5.74
N ASN A 118 -5.93 -15.58 6.66
CA ASN A 118 -6.09 -15.83 8.09
C ASN A 118 -6.99 -14.80 8.81
N GLY A 119 -7.62 -13.88 8.09
CA GLY A 119 -8.52 -12.86 8.62
C GLY A 119 -7.84 -11.63 9.21
N LEU A 120 -6.51 -11.63 9.36
CA LEU A 120 -5.78 -10.45 9.81
C LEU A 120 -5.80 -9.35 8.74
N PRO A 121 -5.69 -8.06 9.12
CA PRO A 121 -5.53 -6.97 8.16
C PRO A 121 -4.31 -7.21 7.26
N GLY A 122 -4.52 -7.21 5.95
CA GLY A 122 -3.44 -7.41 4.97
C GLY A 122 -3.03 -6.13 4.28
N TYR A 123 -4.01 -5.41 3.73
CA TYR A 123 -3.78 -4.23 2.90
C TYR A 123 -4.76 -3.12 3.25
N HIS A 124 -4.31 -1.88 3.08
CA HIS A 124 -5.11 -0.70 3.31
C HIS A 124 -5.14 0.19 2.08
N LEU A 125 -6.34 0.63 1.73
CA LEU A 125 -6.61 1.72 0.80
C LEU A 125 -7.03 2.90 1.67
N LEU A 126 -6.27 4.00 1.63
CA LEU A 126 -6.51 5.14 2.51
C LEU A 126 -6.16 6.47 1.84
N THR A 127 -6.72 7.55 2.36
CA THR A 127 -6.27 8.92 2.07
C THR A 127 -5.62 9.50 3.32
N ALA A 128 -4.73 10.47 3.13
CA ALA A 128 -4.05 11.16 4.22
C ALA A 128 -3.60 12.55 3.76
N ARG A 129 -3.24 13.40 4.72
CA ARG A 129 -2.60 14.71 4.45
C ARG A 129 -1.29 14.81 5.21
N TYR A 130 -0.34 15.59 4.71
CA TYR A 130 0.85 15.90 5.49
C TYR A 130 0.49 16.75 6.71
N SER A 131 1.07 16.40 7.87
CA SER A 131 1.03 17.26 9.06
C SER A 131 1.68 18.61 8.74
N PRO A 132 1.19 19.74 9.28
CA PRO A 132 1.89 21.03 9.21
C PRO A 132 3.36 20.95 9.65
N ASP A 133 3.67 20.08 10.61
CA ASP A 133 5.01 19.87 11.16
C ASP A 133 5.88 18.84 10.39
N SER A 134 5.31 18.19 9.36
CA SER A 134 5.97 17.12 8.58
C SER A 134 7.36 17.51 8.04
N SER A 135 7.54 18.78 7.67
CA SER A 135 8.82 19.30 7.16
C SER A 135 9.97 19.16 8.17
N ARG A 136 9.69 19.24 9.48
CA ARG A 136 10.68 19.08 10.55
C ARG A 136 11.01 17.60 10.80
N ALA A 137 10.02 16.72 10.74
CA ALA A 137 10.18 15.28 10.95
C ALA A 137 10.96 14.59 9.81
N ILE A 138 10.74 15.03 8.57
CA ILE A 138 11.45 14.49 7.40
C ILE A 138 12.93 14.89 7.43
N THR A 139 13.23 16.15 7.80
CA THR A 139 14.61 16.66 7.84
C THR A 139 15.47 15.98 8.92
N SER A 140 14.90 15.63 10.08
CA SER A 140 15.64 14.92 11.14
C SER A 140 15.96 13.46 10.77
N ARG A 141 15.13 12.80 9.97
CA ARG A 141 15.39 11.43 9.49
C ARG A 141 16.49 11.39 8.42
N ALA A 142 16.55 12.39 7.54
CA ALA A 142 17.56 12.48 6.49
C ALA A 142 18.99 12.67 7.03
N SER A 143 19.16 13.35 8.17
CA SER A 143 20.47 13.58 8.78
C SER A 143 21.01 12.37 9.56
N THR A 144 20.15 11.50 10.09
CA THR A 144 20.58 10.26 10.79
C THR A 144 21.00 9.14 9.82
N SER A 145 20.51 9.14 8.58
CA SER A 145 20.88 8.11 7.57
C SER A 145 22.25 8.34 6.91
N ARG A 146 22.89 9.51 7.10
CA ARG A 146 24.19 9.85 6.48
C ARG A 146 25.41 9.51 7.33
N SER A 147 25.22 8.93 8.51
CA SER A 147 26.28 8.69 9.51
C SER A 147 26.56 7.21 9.81
N ARG A 148 26.33 6.32 8.86
CA ARG A 148 26.81 4.92 8.91
C ARG A 148 27.45 4.49 7.60
#